data_AF-A0AA96W388-F1
#
_entry.id   AF-A0AA96W388-F1
#
_cell.length_a   1.000
_cell.length_b   1.000
_cell.length_c   1.000
_cell.angle_alpha   90.00
_cell.angle_beta   90.00
_cell.angle_gamma   90.00
#
_symmetry.space_group_name_H-M   'P 1'
#
loop_
_entity.id
_entity.type
_entity.pdbx_description
1 polymer ?
#
loop_
_entity_poly.entity_id
_entity_poly.type
_entity_poly.pdbx_seq_one_letter_code
_entity_poly.pdbx_strand_id
1 'polypeptide(L)'
;MNTPAKRTKRERRVPLPAGLVPLLTQREIETYYGVSTWQIDQWRKAGMPAEPFAGQGRRYDLAKCQEWHARHATDARSWSAAA
;
A
#
# COMPACT_ATOMS: atom_id res chain seq x y z
N MET A 1 38.48 6.27 -3.08
CA MET A 1 37.49 6.64 -2.05
C MET A 1 36.17 6.83 -2.79
N ASN A 2 35.25 5.86 -2.80
CA ASN A 2 34.02 5.95 -3.61
C ASN A 2 32.79 6.12 -2.70
N THR A 3 32.17 7.30 -2.79
CA THR A 3 30.93 7.65 -2.09
C THR A 3 29.73 6.97 -2.74
N PRO A 4 28.86 6.24 -2.01
CA PRO A 4 27.65 5.67 -2.60
C PRO A 4 26.59 6.77 -2.84
N ALA A 5 26.21 6.94 -4.10
CA ALA A 5 25.16 7.86 -4.54
C ALA A 5 23.83 7.61 -3.80
N LYS A 6 23.17 8.67 -3.33
CA LYS A 6 21.83 8.61 -2.72
C LYS A 6 20.81 8.13 -3.77
N ARG A 7 20.38 6.86 -3.67
CA ARG A 7 19.34 6.28 -4.52
C ARG A 7 18.03 7.08 -4.42
N THR A 8 17.58 7.66 -5.53
CA THR A 8 16.38 8.51 -5.57
C THR A 8 15.09 7.66 -5.51
N LYS A 9 13.99 8.25 -5.02
CA LYS A 9 12.70 7.57 -4.74
C LYS A 9 12.09 6.88 -5.98
N ARG A 10 12.46 7.29 -7.20
CA ARG A 10 11.91 6.77 -8.47
C ARG A 10 12.43 5.38 -8.88
N GLU A 11 13.51 4.90 -8.28
CA GLU A 11 14.19 3.67 -8.71
C GLU A 11 13.72 2.38 -8.00
N ARG A 12 12.63 2.45 -7.21
CA ARG A 12 12.11 1.33 -6.40
C ARG A 12 10.89 0.65 -7.01
N ARG A 13 10.77 0.59 -8.34
CA ARG A 13 9.66 -0.11 -8.99
C ARG A 13 10.13 -1.53 -9.34
N VAL A 14 9.70 -2.50 -8.56
CA VAL A 14 9.87 -3.93 -8.87
C VAL A 14 8.58 -4.39 -9.58
N PRO A 15 8.67 -5.03 -10.75
CA PRO A 15 7.49 -5.61 -11.41
C PRO A 15 6.99 -6.82 -10.61
N LEU A 16 5.67 -6.88 -10.38
CA LEU A 16 5.02 -8.02 -9.75
C LEU A 16 4.90 -9.17 -10.76
N PRO A 17 5.20 -10.43 -10.39
CA PRO A 17 4.98 -11.58 -11.27
C PRO A 17 3.47 -11.82 -11.51
N ALA A 18 3.10 -12.10 -12.76
CA ALA A 18 1.72 -12.27 -13.17
C ALA A 18 1.12 -13.60 -12.68
N GLY A 19 -0.11 -13.56 -12.14
CA GLY A 19 -0.98 -14.73 -12.01
C GLY A 19 -1.13 -15.35 -10.60
N LEU A 20 -0.33 -14.96 -9.62
CA LEU A 20 -0.58 -15.22 -8.21
C LEU A 20 -0.73 -13.85 -7.58
N VAL A 21 -1.89 -13.47 -7.05
CA VAL A 21 -2.02 -12.19 -6.33
C VAL A 21 -1.17 -12.34 -5.07
N PRO A 22 0.09 -11.86 -5.03
CA PRO A 22 0.90 -12.03 -3.85
C PRO A 22 0.29 -11.09 -2.82
N LEU A 23 0.08 -11.54 -1.60
CA LEU A 23 -0.27 -10.60 -0.55
C LEU A 23 0.82 -9.52 -0.54
N LEU A 24 0.41 -8.30 -0.82
CA LEU A 24 1.32 -7.18 -1.03
C LEU A 24 1.96 -6.83 0.30
N THR A 25 3.26 -6.59 0.28
CA THR A 25 3.92 -5.96 1.42
C THR A 25 3.47 -4.51 1.54
N GLN A 26 3.77 -3.91 2.70
CA GLN A 26 3.53 -2.48 2.96
C GLN A 26 4.02 -1.57 1.81
N ARG A 27 5.24 -1.80 1.32
CA ARG A 27 5.80 -0.98 0.23
C ARG A 27 5.12 -1.17 -1.11
N GLU A 28 4.61 -2.37 -1.37
CA GLU A 28 3.92 -2.69 -2.62
C GLU A 28 2.52 -2.08 -2.62
N ILE A 29 1.78 -2.16 -1.51
CA ILE A 29 0.44 -1.54 -1.39
C ILE A 29 0.53 0.00 -1.43
N GLU A 30 1.57 0.59 -0.83
CA GLU A 30 1.88 2.02 -0.96
C GLU A 30 2.14 2.42 -2.42
N THR A 31 2.91 1.60 -3.14
CA THR A 31 3.23 1.84 -4.55
C THR A 31 2.00 1.69 -5.44
N TYR A 32 1.15 0.69 -5.15
CA TYR A 32 -0.08 0.42 -5.89
C TYR A 32 -1.07 1.59 -5.79
N TYR A 33 -1.32 2.09 -4.58
CA TYR A 33 -2.23 3.22 -4.36
C TYR A 33 -1.56 4.59 -4.55
N GLY A 34 -0.24 4.64 -4.69
CA GLY A 34 0.51 5.90 -4.81
C GLY A 34 0.52 6.74 -3.53
N VAL A 35 0.34 6.11 -2.37
CA VAL A 35 0.20 6.79 -1.07
C VAL A 35 1.39 6.54 -0.15
N SER A 36 1.49 7.35 0.90
CA SER A 36 2.51 7.20 1.94
C SER A 36 2.14 6.12 2.96
N THR A 37 3.13 5.57 3.67
CA THR A 37 2.94 4.60 4.77
C THR A 37 1.89 5.08 5.78
N TRP A 38 1.93 6.35 6.15
CA TRP A 38 0.96 6.97 7.06
C TRP A 38 -0.49 6.79 6.59
N GLN A 39 -0.76 6.92 5.29
CA GLN A 39 -2.10 6.74 4.74
C GLN A 39 -2.58 5.30 4.89
N ILE A 40 -1.70 4.33 4.60
CA ILE A 40 -2.01 2.91 4.80
C ILE A 40 -2.27 2.61 6.28
N ASP A 41 -1.51 3.23 7.20
CA ASP A 41 -1.76 3.11 8.63
C ASP A 41 -3.12 3.69 9.05
N GLN A 42 -3.56 4.80 8.45
CA GLN A 42 -4.90 5.35 8.67
C GLN A 42 -5.98 4.40 8.16
N TRP A 43 -5.85 3.86 6.95
CA TRP A 43 -6.80 2.89 6.42
C TRP A 43 -6.85 1.62 7.27
N ARG A 44 -5.70 1.15 7.76
CA ARG A 44 -5.62 0.02 8.70
C ARG A 44 -6.36 0.30 10.01
N LYS A 45 -6.23 1.50 10.57
CA LYS A 45 -7.00 1.93 11.74
C LYS A 45 -8.50 2.01 11.43
N ALA A 46 -8.86 2.37 10.20
CA ALA A 46 -10.24 2.40 9.71
C ALA A 46 -10.80 1.01 9.34
N GLY A 47 -10.02 -0.07 9.49
CA GLY A 47 -10.48 -1.44 9.27
C GLY A 47 -10.12 -2.05 7.91
N MET A 48 -9.17 -1.46 7.18
CA MET A 48 -8.65 -2.06 5.94
C MET A 48 -8.06 -3.46 6.21
N PRO A 49 -8.39 -4.45 5.37
CA PRO A 49 -7.95 -5.84 5.56
C PRO A 49 -6.42 -5.95 5.44
N ALA A 50 -5.80 -6.45 6.51
CA ALA A 50 -4.36 -6.69 6.60
C ALA A 50 -4.13 -8.04 7.28
N GLU A 51 -3.59 -9.00 6.53
CA GLU A 51 -3.32 -10.34 7.05
C GLU A 51 -2.01 -10.33 7.84
N PRO A 52 -1.98 -10.94 9.04
CA PRO A 52 -0.73 -11.17 9.75
C PRO A 52 0.12 -12.18 8.97
N PHE A 53 1.42 -11.90 8.84
CA PHE A 53 2.36 -12.83 8.21
C PHE A 53 3.20 -13.49 9.30
N ALA A 54 3.46 -14.80 9.16
CA ALA A 54 4.22 -15.58 10.12
C ALA A 54 5.68 -15.10 10.27
N GLY A 55 6.20 -14.36 9.28
CA GLY A 55 7.42 -13.56 9.39
C GLY A 55 7.07 -12.10 9.70
N GLN A 56 7.89 -11.41 10.48
CA GLN A 56 7.70 -10.02 10.91
C GLN A 56 7.08 -9.14 9.80
N GLY A 57 5.82 -8.73 9.96
CA GLY A 57 5.16 -7.83 9.02
C GLY A 57 3.68 -8.13 8.79
N ARG A 58 3.12 -7.39 7.82
CA ARG A 58 1.73 -7.49 7.37
C ARG A 58 1.67 -7.62 5.87
N ARG A 59 0.60 -8.25 5.41
CA ARG A 59 0.39 -8.67 4.04
C ARG A 59 -1.01 -8.25 3.62
N TYR A 60 -1.10 -7.55 2.49
CA TYR A 60 -2.33 -6.92 2.03
C TYR A 60 -2.87 -7.69 0.84
N ASP A 61 -4.06 -8.26 1.00
CA ASP A 61 -4.78 -8.85 -0.13
C ASP A 61 -5.40 -7.72 -0.96
N LEU A 62 -4.96 -7.62 -2.22
CA LEU A 62 -5.38 -6.52 -3.08
C LEU A 62 -6.89 -6.56 -3.37
N ALA A 63 -7.49 -7.74 -3.56
CA ALA A 63 -8.91 -7.87 -3.83
C ALA A 63 -9.73 -7.42 -2.63
N LYS A 64 -9.40 -7.93 -1.43
CA LYS A 64 -10.08 -7.51 -0.18
C LYS A 64 -9.95 -6.00 0.06
N CYS A 65 -8.77 -5.43 -0.22
CA CYS A 65 -8.53 -4.00 -0.10
C CYS A 65 -9.39 -3.20 -1.08
N GLN A 66 -9.48 -3.63 -2.35
CA GLN A 66 -10.32 -2.96 -3.34
C GLN A 66 -11.81 -3.05 -2.99
N GLU A 67 -12.29 -4.19 -2.48
CA GLU A 67 -13.65 -4.34 -1.99
C GLU A 67 -13.94 -3.42 -0.80
N TRP A 68 -12.99 -3.30 0.14
CA TRP A 68 -13.09 -2.33 1.23
C TRP A 68 -13.13 -0.89 0.69
N HIS A 69 -12.25 -0.54 -0.24
CA HIS A 69 -12.29 0.76 -0.90
C HIS A 69 -13.63 1.00 -1.62
N ALA A 70 -14.21 0.01 -2.31
CA ALA A 70 -15.50 0.15 -2.98
C ALA A 70 -16.65 0.41 -2.00
N ARG A 71 -16.62 -0.19 -0.81
CA ARG A 71 -17.58 0.06 0.27
C ARG A 71 -17.41 1.43 0.91
N HIS A 72 -16.18 1.93 0.99
CA HIS A 72 -15.83 3.22 1.60
C HIS A 72 -15.69 4.38 0.59
N ALA A 73 -15.76 4.12 -0.72
CA ALA A 73 -15.63 5.12 -1.78
C ALA A 73 -16.73 6.19 -1.75
N THR A 74 -17.89 5.88 -1.16
CA THR A 74 -18.96 6.85 -0.90
C THR A 74 -18.52 7.99 0.03
N ASP A 75 -17.50 7.78 0.88
CA ASP A 75 -16.94 8.80 1.76
C ASP A 75 -15.71 9.53 1.16
N ALA A 76 -15.33 9.23 -0.09
CA ALA A 76 -14.16 9.85 -0.74
C ALA A 76 -14.27 11.38 -0.92
N ARG A 77 -15.49 11.93 -0.82
CA ARG A 77 -15.73 13.38 -0.80
C ARG A 77 -15.24 14.03 0.50
N SER A 78 -15.18 13.28 1.59
CA SER A 78 -14.78 13.74 2.93
C SER A 78 -13.25 13.82 3.09
N TRP A 79 -12.47 13.14 2.22
CA TRP A 79 -11.01 13.07 2.32
C TRP A 79 -10.25 13.98 1.32
N SER A 80 -10.92 14.49 0.29
CA SER A 80 -10.30 15.38 -0.71
C SER A 80 -10.52 16.88 -0.48
N ALA A 81 -11.05 17.29 0.68
CA ALA A 81 -11.25 18.69 1.04
C ALA A 81 -10.07 19.22 1.87
N ALA A 82 -8.89 19.29 1.26
CA ALA A 82 -7.75 20.08 1.73
C ALA A 82 -6.87 20.43 0.53
N ALA A 83 -7.41 21.28 -0.35
CA ALA A 83 -6.66 21.99 -1.38
C ALA A 83 -6.96 23.48 -1.23
#